data_AF-A0A7V0IG32-F1
#
_entry.id   AF-A0A7V0IG32-F1
#
_cell.length_a   1.000
_cell.length_b   1.000
_cell.length_c   1.000
_cell.angle_alpha   90.00
_cell.angle_beta   90.00
_cell.angle_gamma   90.00
#
_symmetry.space_group_name_H-M   'P 1'
#
loop_
_entity.id
_entity.type
_entity.pdbx_description
1 polymer ?
#
loop_
_entity_poly.entity_id
_entity_poly.type
_entity_poly.pdbx_seq_one_letter_code
_entity_poly.pdbx_strand_id
1 'polypeptide(L)' 'TGEHGIGYIKREYLPLMRTPPIIEAMKNIKKSWDPKNLMNPKKVFP' A
#
# COMPACT_ATOMS: atom_id res chain seq x y z
N THR A 1 0.14 -12.79 1.57
CA THR A 1 -0.87 -13.86 1.76
C THR A 1 -0.83 -14.75 0.56
N GLY A 2 -1.22 -16.01 0.67
CA GLY A 2 -1.47 -16.82 -0.53
C GLY A 2 -2.40 -16.07 -1.49
N GLU A 3 -3.52 -15.50 -0.98
CA GLU A 3 -4.53 -14.87 -1.85
C GLU A 3 -5.23 -13.63 -1.25
N HIS A 4 -5.32 -13.49 0.08
CA HIS A 4 -6.19 -12.49 0.75
C HIS A 4 -5.74 -11.01 0.75
N GLY A 5 -4.61 -10.66 0.14
CA GLY A 5 -4.06 -9.31 0.10
C GLY A 5 -3.52 -8.75 1.43
N ILE A 6 -3.21 -7.44 1.43
CA ILE A 6 -2.60 -6.72 2.55
C ILE A 6 -3.69 -6.22 3.52
N GLY A 7 -4.54 -5.30 3.04
CA GLY A 7 -5.59 -4.68 3.85
C GLY A 7 -5.07 -4.03 5.14
N TYR A 8 -5.98 -3.60 6.00
CA TYR A 8 -5.62 -2.95 7.26
C TYR A 8 -4.77 -3.82 8.17
N ILE A 9 -5.02 -5.14 8.15
CA ILE A 9 -4.40 -6.10 9.06
C ILE A 9 -2.90 -6.27 8.78
N LYS A 10 -2.48 -6.21 7.51
CA LYS A 10 -1.11 -6.57 7.12
C LYS A 10 -0.26 -5.41 6.63
N ARG A 11 -0.79 -4.18 6.63
CA ARG A 11 -0.09 -2.99 6.14
C ARG A 11 1.23 -2.72 6.86
N GLU A 12 1.30 -2.99 8.17
CA GLU A 12 2.51 -2.82 8.98
C GLU A 12 3.62 -3.82 8.60
N TYR A 13 3.25 -4.98 8.04
CA TYR A 13 4.20 -6.00 7.58
C TYR A 13 4.64 -5.80 6.13
N LEU A 14 4.12 -4.77 5.43
CA LEU A 14 4.49 -4.50 4.04
C LEU A 14 6.01 -4.35 3.83
N PRO A 15 6.77 -3.68 4.72
CA PRO A 15 8.23 -3.59 4.59
C PRO A 15 8.96 -4.93 4.74
N LEU A 16 8.36 -5.94 5.37
CA LEU A 16 8.92 -7.29 5.45
C LEU A 16 8.74 -8.07 4.14
N MET A 17 7.76 -7.68 3.32
CA MET A 17 7.40 -8.38 2.07
C MET A 17 7.96 -7.68 0.82
N ARG A 18 8.22 -6.38 0.89
CA ARG A 18 8.62 -5.55 -0.26
C ARG A 18 9.71 -4.57 0.14
N THR A 19 10.61 -4.31 -0.79
CA THR A 19 11.70 -3.34 -0.60
C THR A 19 11.16 -1.90 -0.63
N PRO A 20 11.86 -0.95 0.00
CA PRO A 20 11.45 0.46 0.01
C PRO A 20 11.18 1.04 -1.40
N PRO A 21 12.01 0.80 -2.44
CA PRO A 21 11.75 1.33 -3.78
C PRO A 21 10.43 0.83 -4.39
N ILE A 22 10.06 -0.44 -4.13
CA ILE A 22 8.79 -0.99 -4.61
C ILE A 22 7.61 -0.32 -3.91
N ILE A 23 7.70 -0.13 -2.59
CA ILE A 23 6.65 0.53 -1.81
C ILE A 23 6.47 1.98 -2.28
N GLU A 24 7.56 2.68 -2.60
CA GLU A 24 7.51 4.03 -3.16
C GLU A 24 6.83 4.06 -4.53
N ALA A 25 7.19 3.14 -5.44
CA ALA A 25 6.52 3.02 -6.74
C ALA A 25 5.00 2.79 -6.58
N MET A 26 4.59 1.92 -5.65
CA MET A 26 3.17 1.69 -5.35
C MET A 26 2.46 2.96 -4.85
N LYS A 27 3.10 3.74 -3.98
CA LYS A 27 2.58 5.04 -3.49
C LYS A 27 2.46 6.06 -4.62
N ASN A 28 3.43 6.11 -5.53
CA ASN A 28 3.42 7.03 -6.68
C ASN A 28 2.28 6.71 -7.65
N ILE A 29 2.04 5.42 -7.93
CA ILE A 29 0.88 4.98 -8.72
C ILE A 29 -0.42 5.36 -8.01
N LYS A 30 -0.54 5.11 -6.70
CA LYS A 30 -1.72 5.50 -5.93
C LYS A 30 -1.97 7.01 -6.00
N LYS A 31 -0.92 7.82 -5.87
CA LYS A 31 -1.01 9.29 -5.90
C LYS A 31 -1.40 9.83 -7.28
N SER A 32 -0.97 9.21 -8.38
CA SER A 32 -1.34 9.68 -9.72
C SER A 32 -2.82 9.44 -10.06
N TRP A 33 -3.43 8.42 -9.46
CA TRP A 33 -4.86 8.10 -9.67
C TRP A 33 -5.78 8.69 -8.60
N ASP A 34 -5.30 8.83 -7.36
CA ASP A 34 -6.08 9.38 -6.24
C ASP A 34 -5.25 10.40 -5.45
N PRO A 35 -5.01 11.59 -6.02
CA PRO A 35 -4.20 12.64 -5.40
C PRO A 35 -4.84 13.22 -4.14
N LYS A 36 -6.16 13.09 -3.97
CA LYS A 36 -6.90 13.52 -2.79
C LYS A 36 -7.02 12.43 -1.72
N ASN A 37 -6.49 11.23 -1.99
CA ASN A 37 -6.49 10.08 -1.09
C ASN A 37 -7.89 9.69 -0.55
N LEU A 38 -8.91 9.72 -1.41
CA LEU A 38 -10.30 9.39 -1.06
C LEU A 38 -10.58 7.88 -1.09
N MET A 39 -9.88 7.12 -1.93
CA MET A 39 -10.14 5.70 -2.11
C MET A 39 -9.35 4.87 -1.09
N ASN A 40 -10.05 4.40 -0.05
CA ASN A 40 -9.52 3.51 1.00
C ASN A 40 -8.24 4.06 1.66
N PRO A 41 -8.30 5.25 2.29
CA PRO A 41 -7.15 5.79 3.00
C PRO A 41 -6.65 4.81 4.05
N LYS A 42 -5.35 4.76 4.27
CA LYS A 42 -4.69 3.97 5.32
C LYS A 42 -4.82 2.43 5.20
N LYS A 43 -5.50 1.92 4.17
CA LYS A 43 -5.76 0.48 4.01
C LYS A 43 -4.50 -0.34 3.71
N VAL A 44 -3.66 0.11 2.78
CA VAL A 44 -2.48 -0.64 2.33
C VAL A 44 -1.18 -0.04 2.84
N PHE A 45 -1.13 1.29 2.93
CA PHE A 45 0.01 2.04 3.44
C PHE A 45 -0.36 2.62 4.82
N PRO A 46 0.57 2.63 5.79
CA PRO A 46 0.39 3.30 7.08
C PRO A 46 -0.11 4.73 6.96
#